data_AF-A0A3L7XZ09-F1
#
_entry.id   AF-A0A3L7XZ09-F1
#
_cell.length_a   1.000
_cell.length_b   1.000
_cell.length_c   1.000
_cell.angle_alpha   90.00
_cell.angle_beta   90.00
_cell.angle_gamma   90.00
#
_symmetry.space_group_name_H-M   'P 1'
#
loop_
_entity.id
_entity.type
_entity.pdbx_description
1 polymer ?
#
loop_
_entity_poly.entity_id
_entity_poly.type
_entity_poly.pdbx_seq_one_letter_code
_entity_poly.pdbx_strand_id
1 'polypeptide(L)'
;MTLNKFSSQITQAAAQGASQAMLYATGLTEADMHKPQVGIASMWYDGNSCNMHLNDLATTVRAGVTTAGMVGMRFNTIGVSDGISMGTGGMSYSLQSRDLIADSIETVMSAQWYDALIALPGCDKNMPGCLIAMGRLNRPSLMVYG
;
A
#
# COMPACT_ATOMS: atom_id res chain seq x y z
N MET A 1 13.78 -13.38 16.27
CA MET A 1 12.54 -12.59 16.07
C MET A 1 12.11 -12.80 14.63
N THR A 2 10.89 -13.26 14.36
CA THR A 2 10.39 -13.44 12.98
C THR A 2 10.03 -12.10 12.37
N LEU A 3 10.41 -11.88 11.11
CA LEU A 3 10.12 -10.64 10.39
C LEU A 3 8.75 -10.66 9.72
N ASN A 4 8.27 -11.85 9.32
CA ASN A 4 7.00 -12.08 8.64
C ASN A 4 5.83 -12.35 9.61
N LYS A 5 5.65 -11.49 10.63
CA LYS A 5 4.69 -11.70 11.73
C LYS A 5 3.23 -11.88 11.29
N PHE A 6 2.84 -11.26 10.18
CA PHE A 6 1.49 -11.29 9.64
C PHE A 6 1.40 -12.23 8.44
N SER A 7 2.32 -12.11 7.48
CA SER A 7 2.24 -12.92 6.25
C SER A 7 2.51 -14.41 6.52
N SER A 8 3.13 -14.77 7.64
CA SER A 8 3.24 -16.17 8.09
C SER A 8 1.89 -16.87 8.18
N GLN A 9 0.82 -16.13 8.46
CA GLN A 9 -0.53 -16.67 8.58
C GLN A 9 -1.00 -17.30 7.28
N ILE A 10 -0.62 -16.73 6.13
CA ILE A 10 -1.02 -17.22 4.80
C ILE A 10 0.10 -17.96 4.06
N THR A 11 1.35 -17.86 4.53
CA THR A 11 2.51 -18.51 3.88
C THR A 11 2.96 -19.79 4.57
N GLN A 12 2.78 -19.95 5.89
CA GLN A 12 3.37 -21.06 6.65
C GLN A 12 2.34 -22.11 7.12
N ALA A 13 1.09 -21.73 7.31
CA ALA A 13 0.07 -22.67 7.77
C ALA A 13 -0.31 -23.65 6.65
N ALA A 14 -0.20 -24.96 6.90
CA ALA A 14 -0.58 -25.98 5.92
C ALA A 14 -2.07 -25.89 5.49
N ALA A 15 -2.94 -25.40 6.37
CA ALA A 15 -4.34 -25.14 6.07
C ALA A 15 -4.57 -24.00 5.06
N GLN A 16 -3.53 -23.20 4.75
CA GLN A 16 -3.57 -22.06 3.84
C GLN A 16 -2.99 -22.37 2.46
N GLY A 17 -3.09 -23.62 2.01
CA GLY A 17 -2.62 -24.05 0.69
C GLY A 17 -3.23 -23.26 -0.48
N ALA A 18 -4.48 -22.81 -0.37
CA ALA A 18 -5.11 -21.97 -1.39
C ALA A 18 -4.44 -20.59 -1.48
N SER A 19 -4.15 -19.97 -0.33
CA SER A 19 -3.43 -18.69 -0.26
C SER A 19 -2.03 -18.82 -0.85
N GLN A 20 -1.31 -19.89 -0.50
CA GLN A 20 0.01 -20.19 -1.05
C GLN A 20 -0.04 -20.37 -2.57
N ALA A 21 -1.03 -21.10 -3.11
CA ALA A 21 -1.20 -21.28 -4.55
C ALA A 21 -1.41 -19.94 -5.29
N MET A 22 -2.24 -19.04 -4.73
CA MET A 22 -2.43 -17.70 -5.28
C MET A 22 -1.14 -16.87 -5.22
N LEU A 23 -0.37 -16.96 -4.13
CA LEU A 23 0.91 -16.28 -4.01
C LEU A 23 1.93 -16.80 -5.03
N TYR A 24 2.04 -18.11 -5.24
CA TYR A 24 2.86 -18.69 -6.32
C TYR A 24 2.45 -18.16 -7.69
N ALA A 25 1.15 -18.03 -7.96
CA ALA A 25 0.64 -17.50 -9.24
C ALA A 25 1.01 -16.02 -9.48
N THR A 26 1.34 -15.26 -8.42
CA THR A 26 1.87 -13.88 -8.56
C THR A 26 3.38 -13.84 -8.83
N GLY A 27 4.05 -14.98 -8.86
CA GLY A 27 5.48 -15.14 -9.16
C GLY A 27 6.38 -15.29 -7.93
N LEU A 28 5.82 -15.47 -6.73
CA LEU A 28 6.62 -15.81 -5.55
C LEU A 28 7.20 -17.23 -5.69
N THR A 29 8.41 -17.42 -5.17
CA THR A 29 9.03 -18.73 -5.01
C THR A 29 8.83 -19.27 -3.60
N GLU A 30 9.17 -20.54 -3.36
CA GLU A 30 9.14 -21.12 -2.02
C GLU A 30 10.02 -20.33 -1.03
N ALA A 31 11.19 -19.87 -1.49
CA ALA A 31 12.07 -19.02 -0.69
C ALA A 31 11.44 -17.67 -0.33
N ASP A 32 10.58 -17.12 -1.20
CA ASP A 32 9.88 -15.86 -0.93
C ASP A 32 8.77 -16.01 0.11
N MET A 33 8.19 -17.20 0.26
CA MET A 33 7.17 -17.48 1.29
C MET A 33 7.70 -17.27 2.72
N HIS A 34 9.02 -17.32 2.91
CA HIS A 34 9.67 -17.10 4.20
C HIS A 34 10.08 -15.63 4.45
N LYS A 35 9.91 -14.75 3.47
CA LYS A 35 10.26 -13.32 3.57
C LYS A 35 9.06 -12.50 4.04
N PRO A 36 9.28 -11.37 4.74
CA PRO A 36 8.19 -10.45 5.03
C PRO A 36 7.66 -9.82 3.72
N GLN A 37 6.34 -9.64 3.66
CA GLN A 37 5.63 -9.02 2.54
C GLN A 37 5.32 -7.56 2.89
N VAL A 38 5.77 -6.64 2.04
CA VAL A 38 5.61 -5.19 2.23
C VAL A 38 4.58 -4.68 1.23
N GLY A 39 3.46 -4.18 1.75
CA GLY A 39 2.46 -3.47 0.96
C GLY A 39 3.01 -2.11 0.54
N ILE A 40 2.95 -1.81 -0.75
CA ILE A 40 3.39 -0.52 -1.31
C ILE A 40 2.16 0.19 -1.87
N ALA A 41 1.61 1.12 -1.09
CA ALA A 41 0.38 1.84 -1.41
C ALA A 41 0.68 3.14 -2.18
N SER A 42 0.38 3.17 -3.47
CA SER A 42 0.47 4.40 -4.26
C SER A 42 -0.89 5.10 -4.35
N MET A 43 -0.88 6.41 -4.57
CA MET A 43 -2.07 7.17 -4.97
C MET A 43 -1.88 7.77 -6.35
N TRP A 44 -1.37 6.95 -7.27
CA TRP A 44 -1.17 7.35 -8.64
C TRP A 44 -2.51 7.50 -9.38
N TYR A 45 -2.61 8.58 -10.14
CA TYR A 45 -3.60 8.80 -11.19
C TYR A 45 -3.11 9.94 -12.11
N ASP A 46 -3.43 9.87 -13.41
CA ASP A 46 -2.89 10.80 -14.41
C ASP A 46 -3.47 12.21 -14.33
N GLY A 47 -4.66 12.36 -13.71
CA GLY A 47 -5.42 13.61 -13.68
C GLY A 47 -4.90 14.68 -12.71
N ASN A 48 -3.75 14.50 -12.06
CA ASN A 48 -3.17 15.48 -11.15
C ASN A 48 -1.65 15.45 -11.17
N SER A 49 -1.01 16.62 -11.28
CA SER A 49 0.45 16.73 -11.32
C SER A 49 1.13 16.29 -10.02
N CYS A 50 0.43 16.33 -8.88
CA CYS A 50 0.97 15.79 -7.62
C CYS A 50 1.08 14.26 -7.61
N ASN A 51 0.40 13.55 -8.52
CA ASN A 51 0.16 12.11 -8.40
C ASN A 51 0.60 11.29 -9.62
N MET A 52 0.69 11.91 -10.81
CA MET A 52 0.95 11.21 -12.07
C MET A 52 2.28 10.44 -12.12
N HIS A 53 3.26 10.78 -11.29
CA HIS A 53 4.57 10.13 -11.22
C HIS A 53 4.69 9.06 -10.12
N LEU A 54 3.67 8.90 -9.27
CA LEU A 54 3.77 8.04 -8.07
C LEU A 54 3.87 6.54 -8.39
N ASN A 55 3.48 6.09 -9.59
CA ASN A 55 3.64 4.70 -9.98
C ASN A 55 5.10 4.35 -10.34
N ASP A 56 5.83 5.30 -10.91
CA ASP A 56 7.28 5.16 -11.17
C ASP A 56 8.06 5.15 -9.86
N LEU A 57 7.66 6.02 -8.91
CA LEU A 57 8.18 5.98 -7.55
C LEU A 57 7.88 4.63 -6.88
N ALA A 58 6.66 4.10 -7.04
CA ALA A 58 6.30 2.77 -6.52
C ALA A 58 7.16 1.65 -7.11
N THR A 59 7.52 1.74 -8.39
CA THR A 59 8.46 0.80 -9.04
C THR A 59 9.84 0.87 -8.37
N THR A 60 10.33 2.07 -8.11
CA THR A 60 11.64 2.31 -7.46
C THR A 60 11.66 1.77 -6.03
N VAL A 61 10.61 2.06 -5.26
CA VAL A 61 10.44 1.57 -3.88
C VAL A 61 10.38 0.04 -3.84
N ARG A 62 9.65 -0.58 -4.77
CA ARG A 62 9.59 -2.05 -4.87
C ARG A 62 10.98 -2.66 -5.09
N ALA A 63 11.80 -2.07 -5.96
CA ALA A 63 13.17 -2.53 -6.18
C ALA A 63 14.02 -2.43 -4.90
N GLY A 64 13.87 -1.36 -4.13
CA GLY A 64 14.52 -1.20 -2.82
C GLY A 64 14.08 -2.28 -1.80
N VAL A 65 12.78 -2.55 -1.71
CA VAL A 65 12.22 -3.63 -0.86
C VAL A 65 12.81 -5.00 -1.25
N THR A 66 12.86 -5.31 -2.54
CA THR A 66 13.45 -6.56 -3.04
C THR A 66 14.94 -6.65 -2.74
N THR A 67 15.69 -5.57 -2.91
CA THR A 67 17.13 -5.51 -2.59
C THR A 67 17.38 -5.72 -1.10
N ALA A 68 16.47 -5.26 -0.23
CA ALA A 68 16.51 -5.50 1.21
C ALA A 68 16.10 -6.93 1.63
N GLY A 69 15.88 -7.85 0.69
CA GLY A 69 15.55 -9.25 0.97
C GLY A 69 14.09 -9.48 1.36
N MET A 70 13.19 -8.58 0.97
CA MET A 70 11.74 -8.65 1.27
C MET A 70 10.91 -8.73 -0.02
N VAL A 71 9.61 -9.03 0.10
CA VAL A 71 8.70 -9.09 -1.06
C VAL A 71 7.87 -7.81 -1.14
N GLY A 72 7.97 -7.06 -2.24
CA GLY A 72 7.20 -5.83 -2.45
C GLY A 72 5.90 -6.06 -3.22
N MET A 73 4.77 -5.80 -2.56
CA MET A 73 3.40 -6.01 -3.07
C MET A 73 2.74 -4.65 -3.33
N ARG A 74 2.84 -4.15 -4.56
CA ARG A 74 2.25 -2.85 -4.93
C ARG A 74 0.74 -2.93 -5.06
N PHE A 75 0.06 -1.91 -4.58
CA PHE A 75 -1.34 -1.63 -4.85
C PHE A 75 -1.56 -0.11 -4.92
N ASN A 76 -2.73 0.30 -5.39
CA ASN A 76 -3.07 1.69 -5.56
C ASN A 76 -4.38 2.01 -4.84
N THR A 77 -4.52 3.23 -4.34
CA THR A 77 -5.80 3.78 -3.86
C THR A 77 -6.11 5.11 -4.55
N ILE A 78 -7.31 5.60 -4.31
CA ILE A 78 -7.85 6.79 -4.96
C ILE A 78 -7.14 8.08 -4.50
N GLY A 79 -7.42 9.17 -5.21
CA GLY A 79 -7.10 10.53 -4.82
C GLY A 79 -7.94 11.51 -5.62
N VAL A 80 -7.99 12.75 -5.17
CA VAL A 80 -8.66 13.85 -5.87
C VAL A 80 -7.76 15.09 -5.84
N SER A 81 -7.94 15.97 -6.83
CA SER A 81 -7.19 17.22 -6.92
C SER A 81 -8.04 18.36 -6.37
N ASP A 82 -7.64 18.91 -5.22
CA ASP A 82 -8.28 20.13 -4.69
C ASP A 82 -8.14 21.25 -5.71
N GLY A 83 -6.95 21.43 -6.32
CA GLY A 83 -6.70 22.45 -7.33
C GLY A 83 -7.67 22.44 -8.51
N ILE A 84 -8.14 21.26 -8.95
CA ILE A 84 -9.15 21.12 -10.01
C ILE A 84 -10.57 21.32 -9.47
N SER A 85 -10.87 20.83 -8.26
CA SER A 85 -12.23 20.82 -7.72
C SER A 85 -12.64 22.12 -7.01
N MET A 86 -11.68 22.99 -6.67
CA MET A 86 -11.92 24.30 -6.03
C MET A 86 -13.00 25.11 -6.75
N GLY A 87 -13.96 25.65 -5.98
CA GLY A 87 -15.03 26.50 -6.48
C GLY A 87 -16.21 25.77 -7.12
N THR A 88 -16.23 24.43 -7.08
CA THR A 88 -17.31 23.61 -7.66
C THR A 88 -17.93 22.68 -6.62
N GLY A 89 -19.05 22.03 -6.97
CA GLY A 89 -19.64 20.95 -6.16
C GLY A 89 -18.71 19.73 -5.98
N GLY A 90 -17.66 19.61 -6.79
CA GLY A 90 -16.64 18.56 -6.62
C GLY A 90 -15.86 18.68 -5.30
N MET A 91 -15.74 19.90 -4.75
CA MET A 91 -15.02 20.12 -3.49
C MET A 91 -15.66 19.39 -2.29
N SER A 92 -16.96 19.07 -2.37
CA SER A 92 -17.65 18.24 -1.37
C SER A 92 -17.06 16.83 -1.22
N TYR A 93 -16.28 16.37 -2.21
CA TYR A 93 -15.62 15.07 -2.21
C TYR A 93 -14.14 15.12 -1.82
N SER A 94 -13.57 16.31 -1.55
CA SER A 94 -12.16 16.43 -1.16
C SER A 94 -11.90 15.82 0.22
N LEU A 95 -12.45 16.40 1.29
CA LEU A 95 -12.04 16.04 2.66
C LEU A 95 -12.31 14.56 2.98
N GLN A 96 -13.46 14.03 2.58
CA GLN A 96 -13.82 12.63 2.81
C GLN A 96 -12.91 11.63 2.09
N SER A 97 -12.21 12.05 1.02
CA SER A 97 -11.26 11.18 0.32
C SER A 97 -10.10 10.75 1.23
N ARG A 98 -9.76 11.55 2.26
CA ARG A 98 -8.81 11.17 3.31
C ARG A 98 -9.22 9.86 4.00
N ASP A 99 -10.47 9.80 4.44
CA ASP A 99 -10.98 8.65 5.20
C ASP A 99 -11.12 7.43 4.29
N LEU A 100 -11.56 7.64 3.04
CA LEU A 100 -11.62 6.57 2.04
C LEU A 100 -10.24 5.99 1.71
N ILE A 101 -9.21 6.83 1.61
CA ILE A 101 -7.81 6.41 1.44
C ILE A 101 -7.36 5.57 2.64
N ALA A 102 -7.67 6.03 3.86
CA ALA A 102 -7.32 5.31 5.08
C ALA A 102 -7.97 3.91 5.10
N ASP A 103 -9.27 3.85 4.86
CA ASP A 103 -10.05 2.61 4.83
C ASP A 103 -9.57 1.67 3.73
N SER A 104 -9.21 2.20 2.56
CA SER A 104 -8.68 1.43 1.44
C SER A 104 -7.34 0.77 1.77
N ILE A 105 -6.40 1.50 2.37
CA ILE A 105 -5.10 0.96 2.78
C ILE A 105 -5.29 -0.08 3.89
N GLU A 106 -6.10 0.23 4.91
CA GLU A 106 -6.41 -0.68 6.01
C GLU A 106 -7.02 -1.99 5.51
N THR A 107 -7.94 -1.91 4.54
CA THR A 107 -8.58 -3.06 3.91
C THR A 107 -7.56 -3.97 3.24
N VAL A 108 -6.70 -3.42 2.37
CA VAL A 108 -5.73 -4.23 1.63
C VAL A 108 -4.70 -4.85 2.58
N MET A 109 -4.14 -4.05 3.48
CA MET A 109 -3.13 -4.51 4.44
C MET A 109 -3.68 -5.62 5.36
N SER A 110 -4.92 -5.48 5.82
CA SER A 110 -5.55 -6.47 6.70
C SER A 110 -5.91 -7.75 5.96
N ALA A 111 -6.52 -7.64 4.77
CA ALA A 111 -6.94 -8.79 3.99
C ALA A 111 -5.77 -9.61 3.42
N GLN A 112 -4.69 -8.94 3.01
CA GLN A 112 -3.53 -9.58 2.38
C GLN A 112 -2.42 -9.95 3.36
N TRP A 113 -2.61 -9.71 4.67
CA TRP A 113 -1.65 -10.07 5.72
C TRP A 113 -0.23 -9.48 5.55
N TYR A 114 -0.09 -8.33 4.90
CA TYR A 114 1.23 -7.71 4.70
C TYR A 114 1.88 -7.27 6.02
N ASP A 115 3.16 -7.50 6.16
CA ASP A 115 3.91 -7.27 7.39
C ASP A 115 4.24 -5.80 7.65
N ALA A 116 4.40 -5.02 6.58
CA ALA A 116 4.77 -3.61 6.64
C ALA A 116 4.14 -2.82 5.49
N LEU A 117 4.04 -1.50 5.66
CA LEU A 117 3.45 -0.58 4.68
C LEU A 117 4.45 0.50 4.27
N ILE A 118 4.66 0.70 2.98
CA ILE A 118 5.25 1.92 2.44
C ILE A 118 4.17 2.64 1.64
N ALA A 119 3.78 3.83 2.08
CA ALA A 119 2.74 4.61 1.40
C ALA A 119 3.35 5.82 0.69
N LEU A 120 2.86 6.08 -0.52
CA LEU A 120 3.39 7.06 -1.46
C LEU A 120 2.32 8.13 -1.78
N PRO A 121 1.98 9.01 -0.82
CA PRO A 121 1.06 10.10 -1.08
C PRO A 121 1.69 11.17 -1.97
N GLY A 122 0.85 11.76 -2.83
CA GLY A 122 1.10 13.06 -3.45
C GLY A 122 0.69 14.18 -2.50
N CYS A 123 -0.22 15.05 -2.95
CA CYS A 123 -0.60 16.24 -2.18
C CYS A 123 -1.87 16.07 -1.32
N ASP A 124 -1.98 16.94 -0.31
CA ASP A 124 -3.18 17.21 0.49
C ASP A 124 -3.76 16.00 1.24
N LYS A 125 -4.97 15.53 0.88
CA LYS A 125 -5.73 14.55 1.67
C LYS A 125 -5.11 13.15 1.68
N ASN A 126 -4.21 12.89 0.73
CA ASN A 126 -3.50 11.63 0.57
C ASN A 126 -2.62 11.33 1.79
N MET A 127 -1.83 12.30 2.25
CA MET A 127 -0.86 12.12 3.34
C MET A 127 -1.54 11.77 4.69
N PRO A 128 -2.53 12.54 5.19
CA PRO A 128 -3.20 12.18 6.44
C PRO A 128 -3.98 10.87 6.32
N GLY A 129 -4.51 10.52 5.13
CA GLY A 129 -5.13 9.22 4.89
C GLY A 129 -4.15 8.05 5.14
N CYS A 130 -2.91 8.16 4.64
CA CYS A 130 -1.84 7.21 4.95
C CYS A 130 -1.57 7.09 6.44
N LEU A 131 -1.37 8.23 7.12
CA LEU A 131 -1.01 8.24 8.54
C LEU A 131 -2.10 7.64 9.42
N ILE A 132 -3.38 7.87 9.09
CA ILE A 132 -4.51 7.23 9.77
C ILE A 132 -4.43 5.71 9.59
N ALA A 133 -4.27 5.21 8.36
CA ALA A 133 -4.16 3.77 8.11
C ALA A 133 -2.96 3.14 8.85
N MET A 134 -1.81 3.82 8.85
CA MET A 134 -0.62 3.38 9.59
C MET A 134 -0.90 3.25 11.10
N GLY A 135 -1.56 4.26 11.68
CA GLY A 135 -1.95 4.25 13.09
C GLY A 135 -2.94 3.14 13.43
N ARG A 136 -3.94 2.90 12.58
CA ARG A 136 -4.93 1.83 12.76
C ARG A 136 -4.32 0.43 12.67
N LEU A 137 -3.44 0.22 11.69
CA LEU A 137 -2.78 -1.06 11.47
C LEU A 137 -1.74 -1.38 12.55
N ASN A 138 -1.06 -0.34 13.08
CA ASN A 138 0.05 -0.47 14.02
C ASN A 138 1.12 -1.48 13.55
N ARG A 139 1.45 -1.42 12.25
CA ARG A 139 2.50 -2.21 11.60
C ARG A 139 3.67 -1.30 11.24
N PRO A 140 4.91 -1.83 11.13
CA PRO A 140 6.05 -1.06 10.63
C PRO A 140 5.67 -0.35 9.33
N SER A 141 5.85 0.97 9.30
CA SER A 141 5.37 1.78 8.19
C SER A 141 6.26 2.98 7.90
N LEU A 142 6.31 3.36 6.61
CA LEU A 142 6.99 4.53 6.10
C LEU A 142 6.06 5.29 5.16
N MET A 143 6.03 6.62 5.30
CA MET A 143 5.41 7.51 4.32
C MET A 143 6.52 8.16 3.51
N VAL A 144 6.51 7.99 2.19
CA VAL A 144 7.46 8.63 1.27
C VAL A 144 6.66 9.64 0.45
N TYR A 145 6.87 10.93 0.74
CA TYR A 145 6.21 12.00 0.01
C TYR A 145 6.68 12.01 -1.45
N GLY A 146 5.72 12.12 -2.37
CA GLY A 146 5.90 12.12 -3.82
C GLY A 146 6.64 13.31 -4.39
#